data_AF-A0A7X1PFF6-F1
#
_entry.id   AF-A0A7X1PFF6-F1
#
_cell.length_a   1.000
_cell.length_b   1.000
_cell.length_c   1.000
_cell.angle_alpha   90.00
_cell.angle_beta   90.00
_cell.angle_gamma   90.00
#
_symmetry.space_group_name_H-M   'P 1'
#
loop_
_entity.id
_entity.type
_entity.pdbx_description
1 polymer ?
#
loop_
_entity_poly.entity_id
_entity_poly.type
_entity_poly.pdbx_seq_one_letter_code
_entity_poly.pdbx_strand_id
1 'polypeptide(L)'
;MELTGGSDRDVDRVVWVDDLSVATLVSLIDRLRETKGAQFFFREAEMDDAYRQADADCRLAVHAGSERETVSQLERVRQLIFDAHDLVGLEKIPEAVQELNKVIDIKIGLGESAR
;
A
#
# COMPACT_ATOMS: atom_id res chain seq x y z
N MET A 1 -10.91 -13.24 -13.73
CA MET A 1 -10.89 -12.68 -15.10
C MET A 1 -9.58 -11.95 -15.24
N GLU A 2 -8.74 -12.33 -16.19
CA GLU A 2 -7.37 -11.80 -16.30
C GLU A 2 -7.35 -10.65 -17.31
N LEU A 3 -6.91 -9.46 -16.89
CA LEU A 3 -6.78 -8.28 -17.74
C LEU A 3 -5.32 -8.15 -18.20
N THR A 4 -4.95 -8.89 -19.26
CA THR A 4 -3.58 -8.97 -19.77
C THR A 4 -3.22 -7.77 -20.64
N GLY A 5 -2.31 -6.91 -20.17
CA GLY A 5 -1.90 -5.68 -20.86
C GLY A 5 -0.56 -5.78 -21.60
N GLY A 6 -0.54 -6.31 -22.82
CA GLY A 6 0.52 -6.07 -23.81
C GLY A 6 1.91 -6.71 -23.59
N SER A 7 2.28 -7.14 -22.39
CA SER A 7 3.54 -7.87 -22.15
C SER A 7 3.44 -8.86 -20.98
N ASP A 8 4.35 -9.84 -20.94
CA ASP A 8 4.46 -10.84 -19.87
C ASP A 8 5.32 -10.41 -18.67
N ARG A 9 5.72 -9.13 -18.60
CA ARG A 9 6.46 -8.59 -17.45
C ARG A 9 5.51 -8.30 -16.29
N ASP A 10 5.97 -8.48 -15.05
CA ASP A 10 5.14 -8.24 -13.86
C ASP A 10 4.66 -6.79 -13.72
N VAL A 11 5.35 -5.82 -14.33
CA VAL A 11 4.93 -4.40 -14.40
C VAL A 11 3.73 -4.16 -15.31
N ASP A 12 3.49 -5.04 -16.28
CA ASP A 12 2.39 -5.02 -17.25
C ASP A 12 1.17 -5.87 -16.80
N ARG A 13 1.19 -6.32 -15.53
CA ARG A 13 0.13 -7.08 -14.85
C ARG A 13 -0.24 -6.39 -13.53
N VAL A 14 -1.43 -6.68 -13.01
CA VAL A 14 -1.85 -6.35 -11.63
C VAL A 14 -1.43 -7.48 -10.69
N VAL A 15 -0.84 -7.14 -9.55
CA VAL A 15 -0.51 -8.07 -8.45
C VAL A 15 -1.31 -7.68 -7.21
N TRP A 16 -2.29 -8.50 -6.85
CA TRP A 16 -3.23 -8.24 -5.75
C TRP A 16 -2.50 -8.02 -4.42
N VAL A 17 -2.89 -6.98 -3.68
CA VAL A 17 -2.30 -6.68 -2.36
C VAL A 17 -3.11 -7.38 -1.27
N ASP A 18 -2.70 -8.60 -0.92
CA ASP A 18 -3.37 -9.44 0.08
C ASP A 18 -3.01 -9.08 1.54
N ASP A 19 -1.90 -8.37 1.77
CA ASP A 19 -1.52 -7.86 3.10
C ASP A 19 -0.76 -6.53 3.03
N LEU A 20 -0.49 -5.93 4.21
CA LEU A 20 0.40 -4.77 4.37
C LEU A 20 1.66 -5.15 5.16
N SER A 21 2.26 -6.30 4.86
CA SER A 21 3.57 -6.67 5.37
C SER A 21 4.66 -5.76 4.76
N VAL A 22 5.78 -5.62 5.46
CA VAL A 22 6.93 -4.84 4.96
C VAL A 22 7.45 -5.40 3.62
N ALA A 23 7.36 -6.72 3.41
CA ALA A 23 7.75 -7.35 2.15
C ALA A 23 6.83 -6.93 0.98
N THR A 24 5.50 -6.93 1.19
CA THR A 24 4.52 -6.49 0.20
C THR A 24 4.67 -5.00 -0.11
N LEU A 25 4.89 -4.16 0.92
CA LEU A 25 5.10 -2.72 0.77
C LEU A 25 6.40 -2.40 -0.01
N VAL A 26 7.51 -3.12 0.24
CA VAL A 26 8.75 -2.97 -0.53
C VAL A 26 8.55 -3.41 -1.99
N SER A 27 7.88 -4.55 -2.22
CA SER A 27 7.53 -5.02 -3.56
C SER A 27 6.71 -3.98 -4.33
N LEU A 28 5.69 -3.39 -3.69
CA LEU A 28 4.87 -2.33 -4.27
C LEU A 28 5.70 -1.07 -4.60
N ILE A 29 6.60 -0.65 -3.70
CA ILE A 29 7.54 0.46 -3.95
C ILE A 29 8.43 0.21 -5.17
N ASP A 30 8.95 -1.01 -5.35
CA ASP A 30 9.79 -1.33 -6.51
C ASP A 30 8.99 -1.41 -7.81
N ARG A 31 7.76 -1.93 -7.77
CA ARG A 31 6.81 -1.88 -8.90
C ARG A 31 6.47 -0.43 -9.30
N LEU A 32 6.28 0.45 -8.34
CA LEU A 32 6.08 1.89 -8.57
C LEU A 32 7.31 2.53 -9.25
N ARG A 33 8.52 2.21 -8.80
CA ARG A 33 9.78 2.72 -9.40
C ARG A 33 9.98 2.31 -10.87
N GLU A 34 9.47 1.16 -11.28
CA GLU A 34 9.58 0.69 -12.67
C GLU A 34 8.45 1.15 -13.61
N THR A 35 7.35 1.67 -13.05
CA THR A 35 6.08 1.98 -13.76
C THR A 35 6.21 3.08 -14.81
N LYS A 36 5.66 2.84 -16.01
CA LYS A 36 5.71 3.75 -17.16
C LYS A 36 4.41 3.77 -17.97
N GLY A 37 3.89 4.95 -18.28
CA GLY A 37 2.75 5.14 -19.18
C GLY A 37 1.50 4.39 -18.72
N ALA A 38 0.88 3.61 -19.61
CA ALA A 38 -0.36 2.88 -19.30
C ALA A 38 -0.28 1.90 -18.11
N GLN A 39 0.91 1.60 -17.58
CA GLN A 39 1.09 0.82 -16.36
C GLN A 39 0.60 1.55 -15.09
N PHE A 40 0.43 2.89 -15.11
CA PHE A 40 -0.10 3.65 -13.97
C PHE A 40 -1.50 3.16 -13.54
N PHE A 41 -2.38 2.84 -14.49
CA PHE A 41 -3.70 2.26 -14.20
C PHE A 41 -3.64 0.91 -13.46
N PHE A 42 -2.56 0.14 -13.62
CA PHE A 42 -2.34 -1.10 -12.86
C PHE A 42 -1.80 -0.82 -11.45
N ARG A 43 -1.08 0.30 -11.25
CA ARG A 43 -0.62 0.73 -9.92
C ARG A 43 -1.73 1.39 -9.12
N GLU A 44 -2.62 2.15 -9.74
CA GLU A 44 -3.85 2.67 -9.10
C GLU A 44 -4.66 1.52 -8.49
N ALA A 45 -4.91 0.44 -9.26
CA ALA A 45 -5.60 -0.75 -8.76
C ALA A 45 -4.89 -1.44 -7.58
N GLU A 46 -3.55 -1.52 -7.60
CA GLU A 46 -2.75 -2.08 -6.49
C GLU A 46 -2.77 -1.19 -5.24
N MET A 47 -2.87 0.13 -5.42
CA MET A 47 -3.04 1.10 -4.34
C MET A 47 -4.45 1.07 -3.75
N ASP A 48 -5.48 0.85 -4.58
CA ASP A 48 -6.86 0.58 -4.17
C ASP A 48 -6.94 -0.67 -3.27
N ASP A 49 -6.26 -1.75 -3.67
CA ASP A 49 -6.13 -2.97 -2.86
C ASP A 49 -5.45 -2.69 -1.52
N ALA A 50 -4.30 -2.01 -1.54
CA ALA A 50 -3.56 -1.64 -0.34
C ALA A 50 -4.41 -0.78 0.63
N TYR A 51 -5.21 0.15 0.10
CA TYR A 51 -6.14 0.96 0.90
C TYR A 51 -7.23 0.10 1.53
N ARG A 52 -7.79 -0.88 0.80
CA ARG A 52 -8.78 -1.82 1.34
C ARG A 52 -8.20 -2.67 2.48
N GLN A 53 -6.94 -3.10 2.40
CA GLN A 53 -6.26 -3.78 3.51
C GLN A 53 -6.02 -2.85 4.70
N ALA A 54 -5.63 -1.59 4.46
CA ALA A 54 -5.40 -0.62 5.52
C ALA A 54 -6.67 -0.29 6.30
N ASP A 55 -7.81 -0.18 5.62
CA ASP A 55 -9.10 0.04 6.25
C ASP A 55 -9.65 -1.21 6.94
N ALA A 56 -9.31 -2.41 6.46
CA ALA A 56 -9.57 -3.67 7.16
C ALA A 56 -8.79 -3.77 8.48
N ASP A 57 -7.47 -3.53 8.45
CA ASP A 57 -6.59 -3.44 9.64
C ASP A 57 -7.18 -2.48 10.69
N CYS A 58 -7.56 -1.26 10.28
CA CYS A 58 -8.20 -0.27 11.15
C CYS A 58 -9.47 -0.81 11.82
N ARG A 59 -10.40 -1.35 11.03
CA ARG A 59 -11.70 -1.85 11.51
C ARG A 59 -11.54 -3.05 12.44
N LEU A 60 -10.60 -3.95 12.15
CA LEU A 60 -10.30 -5.11 12.98
C LEU A 60 -9.72 -4.70 14.34
N ALA A 61 -8.76 -3.76 14.38
CA ALA A 61 -8.21 -3.25 15.64
C ALA A 61 -9.27 -2.55 16.51
N VAL A 62 -10.13 -1.72 15.90
CA VAL A 62 -11.26 -1.08 16.59
C VAL A 62 -12.25 -2.12 17.13
N HIS A 63 -12.58 -3.15 16.35
CA HIS A 63 -13.51 -4.20 16.77
C HIS A 63 -12.93 -5.11 17.87
N ALA A 64 -11.62 -5.39 17.82
CA ALA A 64 -10.91 -6.18 18.82
C ALA A 64 -10.69 -5.43 20.15
N GLY A 65 -10.95 -4.12 20.20
CA GLY A 65 -10.68 -3.30 21.38
C GLY A 65 -9.18 -3.05 21.61
N SER A 66 -8.39 -3.00 20.54
CA SER A 66 -6.95 -2.68 20.59
C SER A 66 -6.69 -1.32 21.24
N GLU A 67 -5.47 -1.11 21.73
CA GLU A 67 -5.08 0.14 22.36
C GLU A 67 -5.24 1.34 21.42
N ARG A 68 -5.61 2.49 21.99
CA ARG A 68 -5.88 3.72 21.23
C ARG A 68 -4.69 4.16 20.38
N GLU A 69 -3.47 3.93 20.85
CA GLU A 69 -2.25 4.23 20.09
C GLU A 69 -2.15 3.32 18.85
N THR A 70 -2.32 2.00 19.01
CA THR A 70 -2.36 1.04 17.90
C THR A 70 -3.40 1.43 16.85
N VAL A 71 -4.62 1.80 17.29
CA VAL A 71 -5.67 2.27 16.37
C VAL A 71 -5.24 3.55 15.64
N SER A 72 -4.70 4.54 16.35
CA SER A 72 -4.25 5.81 15.77
C SER A 72 -3.10 5.62 14.75
N GLN A 73 -2.20 4.66 15.00
CA GLN A 73 -1.12 4.32 14.07
C GLN A 73 -1.65 3.63 12.80
N LEU A 74 -2.63 2.73 12.94
CA LEU A 74 -3.30 2.10 11.79
C LEU A 74 -4.13 3.11 10.99
N GLU A 75 -4.84 4.03 11.65
CA GLU A 75 -5.54 5.13 10.97
C GLU A 75 -4.56 6.02 10.18
N ARG A 76 -3.35 6.26 10.71
CA ARG A 76 -2.29 6.98 9.98
C ARG A 76 -1.76 6.17 8.79
N VAL A 77 -1.59 4.85 8.92
CA VAL A 77 -1.24 3.95 7.80
C VAL A 77 -2.28 4.01 6.68
N ARG A 78 -3.58 3.94 7.00
CA ARG A 78 -4.66 4.09 6.01
C ARG A 78 -4.60 5.45 5.30
N GLN A 79 -4.37 6.53 6.05
CA GLN A 79 -4.23 7.85 5.43
C GLN A 79 -2.99 7.92 4.53
N LEU A 80 -1.83 7.41 4.95
CA LEU A 80 -0.61 7.41 4.14
C LEU A 80 -0.75 6.62 2.84
N ILE A 81 -1.50 5.51 2.84
CA ILE A 81 -1.78 4.72 1.63
C ILE A 81 -2.74 5.46 0.70
N PHE A 82 -3.71 6.19 1.24
CA PHE A 82 -4.56 7.10 0.44
C PHE A 82 -3.75 8.28 -0.13
N ASP A 83 -2.91 8.92 0.70
CA ASP A 83 -1.99 10.00 0.28
C ASP A 83 -1.08 9.50 -0.87
N ALA A 84 -0.58 8.26 -0.78
CA ALA A 84 0.21 7.60 -1.81
C ALA A 84 -0.60 7.27 -3.09
N HIS A 85 -1.85 6.83 -2.97
CA HIS A 85 -2.74 6.52 -4.10
C HIS A 85 -2.92 7.76 -5.00
N ASP A 86 -3.28 8.89 -4.40
CA ASP A 86 -3.50 10.14 -5.13
C ASP A 86 -2.20 10.65 -5.79
N LEU A 87 -1.04 10.36 -5.20
CA LEU A 87 0.26 10.67 -5.79
C LEU A 87 0.59 9.73 -6.97
N VAL A 88 0.19 8.46 -6.95
CA VAL A 88 0.31 7.54 -8.10
C VAL A 88 -0.55 8.00 -9.27
N GLY A 89 -1.81 8.37 -9.03
CA GLY A 89 -2.71 8.93 -10.06
C GLY A 89 -2.30 10.31 -10.60
N LEU A 90 -1.33 10.97 -9.96
CA LEU A 90 -0.68 12.21 -10.43
C LEU A 90 0.70 11.96 -11.06
N GLU A 91 1.07 10.70 -11.32
CA GLU A 91 2.38 10.23 -11.79
C GLU A 91 3.58 10.58 -10.87
N LYS A 92 3.31 10.98 -9.63
CA LYS A 92 4.31 11.42 -8.62
C LYS A 92 4.91 10.26 -7.84
N ILE A 93 5.56 9.35 -8.57
CA ILE A 93 6.24 8.17 -8.00
C ILE A 93 7.21 8.51 -6.84
N PRO A 94 8.09 9.54 -6.91
CA PRO A 94 9.02 9.83 -5.82
C PRO A 94 8.33 10.21 -4.51
N GLU A 95 7.22 10.95 -4.58
CA GLU A 95 6.41 11.33 -3.43
C GLU A 95 5.54 10.17 -2.92
N ALA A 96 4.91 9.40 -3.81
CA ALA A 96 4.14 8.20 -3.43
C ALA A 96 5.02 7.18 -2.67
N VAL A 97 6.25 6.98 -3.13
CA VAL A 97 7.24 6.14 -2.46
C VAL A 97 7.65 6.73 -1.10
N GLN A 98 7.68 8.05 -0.91
CA GLN A 98 7.95 8.65 0.40
C GLN A 98 6.81 8.39 1.40
N GLU A 99 5.55 8.45 0.99
CA GLU A 99 4.43 8.10 1.87
C GLU A 99 4.42 6.60 2.23
N LEU A 100 4.70 5.70 1.27
CA LEU A 100 4.82 4.26 1.53
C LEU A 100 6.00 3.89 2.45
N ASN A 101 7.12 4.62 2.41
CA ASN A 101 8.20 4.39 3.39
C ASN A 101 7.75 4.72 4.83
N LYS A 102 6.94 5.79 5.02
CA LYS A 102 6.36 6.11 6.35
C LYS A 102 5.41 5.03 6.84
N VAL A 103 4.72 4.33 5.92
CA VAL A 103 3.91 3.14 6.26
C VAL A 103 4.80 2.01 6.78
N ILE A 104 5.93 1.75 6.11
CA ILE A 104 6.92 0.74 6.54
C ILE A 104 7.44 1.07 7.94
N ASP A 105 7.84 2.32 8.20
CA ASP A 105 8.33 2.76 9.52
C ASP A 105 7.31 2.47 10.64
N ILE A 106 6.03 2.79 10.41
CA ILE A 106 4.95 2.52 11.38
C ILE A 106 4.70 1.01 11.54
N LYS A 107 4.65 0.24 10.46
CA LYS A 107 4.40 -1.21 10.52
C LYS A 107 5.56 -1.97 11.18
N ILE A 108 6.80 -1.46 11.10
CA ILE A 108 7.95 -1.96 11.87
C ILE A 108 7.73 -1.69 13.37
N GLY A 109 7.47 -0.44 13.78
CA GLY A 109 7.28 -0.09 15.19
C GLY A 109 6.10 -0.83 15.85
N LEU A 110 5.01 -1.06 15.12
CA LEU A 110 3.89 -1.89 15.56
C LEU A 110 4.28 -3.37 15.72
N GLY A 111 5.12 -3.90 14.82
CA GLY A 111 5.61 -5.29 14.88
C GLY A 111 6.62 -5.56 16.02
N GLU A 112 7.37 -4.54 16.43
CA GLU A 112 8.25 -4.61 17.61
C GLU A 112 7.48 -4.49 18.93
N SER A 113 6.39 -3.69 18.94
CA SER A 113 5.53 -3.48 20.12
C SER A 113 4.66 -4.69 20.52
N ALA A 114 4.72 -5.78 19.76
CA ALA A 114 3.92 -7.00 19.96
C ALA A 114 4.75 -8.18 20.52
N ARG A 115 5.84 -7.90 21.24
CA ARG A 115 6.80 -8.90 21.76
C ARG A 115 7.18 -8.66 23.22
#